data_AF-A0A965BYT8-F1
#
_entry.id   AF-A0A965BYT8-F1
#
_cell.length_a   1.000
_cell.length_b   1.000
_cell.length_c   1.000
_cell.angle_alpha   90.00
_cell.angle_beta   90.00
_cell.angle_gamma   90.00
#
_symmetry.space_group_name_H-M   'P 1'
#
loop_
_entity.id
_entity.type
_entity.pdbx_description
1 polymer ?
#
loop_
_entity_poly.entity_id
_entity_poly.type
_entity_poly.pdbx_seq_one_letter_code
_entity_poly.pdbx_strand_id
1 'polypeptide(L)'
;MRELSEPTELSELSELLPDARDGLNRKERIVLYCLMQTQKEFRDRNVPTITLYGRVLEHIDMGEAEFQHILAKMTGLTRNSDDPTRSD
;
A
#
# COMPACT_ATOMS: atom_id res chain seq x y z
N MET A 1 20.20 -18.17 -30.52
CA MET A 1 19.12 -18.82 -29.75
C MET A 1 19.14 -18.20 -28.36
N ARG A 2 18.04 -17.55 -27.97
CA ARG A 2 17.83 -16.93 -26.65
C ARG A 2 17.60 -18.04 -25.62
N GLU A 3 18.18 -17.87 -24.43
CA GLU A 3 17.49 -18.10 -23.15
C GLU A 3 18.33 -17.50 -22.02
N LEU A 4 18.05 -16.23 -21.70
CA LEU A 4 18.38 -15.58 -20.44
C LEU A 4 17.02 -15.18 -19.85
N SER A 5 16.46 -16.02 -18.98
CA SER A 5 15.19 -15.76 -18.32
C SER A 5 15.25 -16.21 -16.85
N GLU A 6 16.04 -15.51 -16.05
CA GLU A 6 15.96 -15.54 -14.58
C GLU A 6 16.15 -14.11 -14.02
N PRO A 7 15.17 -13.20 -14.15
CA PRO A 7 15.11 -12.07 -13.22
C PRO A 7 13.76 -11.85 -12.52
N THR A 8 12.81 -12.79 -12.61
CA THR A 8 11.42 -12.55 -12.17
C THR A 8 11.21 -12.66 -10.65
N GLU A 9 11.82 -13.65 -10.00
CA GLU A 9 11.56 -13.97 -8.58
C GLU A 9 12.04 -12.89 -7.60
N LEU A 10 13.25 -12.35 -7.82
CA LEU A 10 13.81 -11.32 -6.92
C LEU A 10 13.08 -9.99 -7.04
N SER A 11 12.54 -9.66 -8.21
CA SER A 11 11.74 -8.44 -8.39
C SER A 11 10.40 -8.54 -7.68
N GLU A 12 9.71 -9.67 -7.74
CA GLU A 12 8.43 -9.86 -7.07
C GLU A 12 8.57 -9.84 -5.54
N LEU A 13 9.62 -10.47 -5.00
CA LEU A 13 9.91 -10.42 -3.57
C LEU A 13 10.16 -8.99 -3.09
N SER A 14 10.77 -8.13 -3.91
CA SER A 14 10.99 -6.72 -3.55
C SER A 14 9.68 -5.91 -3.44
N GLU A 15 8.61 -6.35 -4.09
CA GLU A 15 7.30 -5.70 -3.98
C GLU A 15 6.58 -6.07 -2.68
N LEU A 16 6.79 -7.30 -2.21
CA LEU A 16 6.14 -7.86 -1.02
C LEU A 16 6.91 -7.55 0.27
N LEU A 17 8.24 -7.50 0.22
CA LEU A 17 9.07 -7.31 1.40
C LEU A 17 9.00 -5.86 1.89
N PRO A 18 8.71 -5.64 3.19
CA PRO A 18 8.82 -4.33 3.81
C PRO A 18 10.25 -3.79 3.76
N ASP A 19 10.41 -2.50 3.48
CA ASP A 19 11.72 -1.84 3.59
C ASP A 19 12.10 -1.69 5.08
N ALA A 20 13.36 -1.99 5.41
CA ALA A 20 13.82 -2.00 6.80
C ALA A 20 13.75 -0.63 7.50
N ARG A 21 13.65 0.48 6.75
CA ARG A 21 13.62 1.85 7.31
C ARG A 21 12.24 2.27 7.75
N ASP A 22 11.21 1.93 6.97
CA ASP A 22 9.84 2.40 7.16
C ASP A 22 8.84 1.27 7.47
N GLY A 23 9.24 0.00 7.27
CA GLY A 23 8.36 -1.15 7.43
C GLY A 23 7.24 -1.21 6.38
N LEU A 24 7.37 -0.46 5.28
CA LEU A 24 6.38 -0.39 4.21
C LEU A 24 6.83 -1.20 3.01
N ASN A 25 5.90 -1.96 2.44
CA ASN A 25 6.09 -2.57 1.13
C ASN A 25 5.91 -1.53 0.01
N ARG A 26 6.12 -1.93 -1.25
CA ARG A 26 6.06 -1.03 -2.40
C ARG A 26 4.69 -0.36 -2.54
N LYS A 27 3.62 -1.12 -2.41
CA LYS A 27 2.23 -0.65 -2.57
C LYS A 27 1.85 0.36 -1.48
N GLU A 28 2.20 0.08 -0.24
CA GLU A 28 1.96 0.97 0.91
C GLU A 28 2.66 2.31 0.73
N ARG A 29 3.92 2.29 0.28
CA ARG A 29 4.68 3.52 0.02
C ARG A 29 4.05 4.35 -1.11
N ILE A 30 3.57 3.71 -2.17
CA ILE A 30 2.86 4.40 -3.26
C ILE A 30 1.57 5.05 -2.73
N VAL A 31 0.78 4.35 -1.91
CA VAL A 31 -0.44 4.92 -1.31
C VAL A 31 -0.11 6.17 -0.49
N LEU A 32 0.91 6.14 0.36
CA LEU A 32 1.33 7.31 1.14
C LEU A 32 1.88 8.45 0.27
N TYR A 33 2.64 8.11 -0.77
CA TYR A 33 3.13 9.08 -1.73
C TYR A 33 1.97 9.81 -2.43
N CYS A 34 0.99 9.06 -2.96
CA CYS A 34 -0.19 9.63 -3.61
C CYS A 34 -1.02 10.47 -2.65
N LEU A 35 -1.18 10.03 -1.40
CA LEU A 35 -1.88 10.79 -0.37
C LEU A 35 -1.18 12.13 -0.12
N MET A 36 0.14 12.13 0.09
CA MET A 36 0.91 13.34 0.32
C MET A 36 0.81 14.32 -0.87
N GLN A 37 0.92 13.83 -2.10
CA GLN A 37 0.80 14.71 -3.28
C GLN A 37 -0.62 15.29 -3.39
N THR A 38 -1.64 14.46 -3.21
CA THR A 38 -3.03 14.90 -3.34
C THR A 38 -3.41 15.87 -2.22
N GLN A 39 -2.90 15.70 -1.01
CA GLN A 39 -3.12 16.67 0.08
C GLN A 39 -2.59 18.07 -0.27
N LYS A 40 -1.42 18.17 -0.92
CA LYS A 40 -0.88 19.46 -1.38
C LYS A 40 -1.81 20.13 -2.39
N GLU A 41 -2.39 19.35 -3.31
CA GLU A 41 -3.39 19.84 -4.29
C GLU A 41 -4.68 20.30 -3.58
N PHE A 42 -5.06 19.62 -2.50
CA PHE A 42 -6.27 19.91 -1.74
C PHE A 42 -6.09 20.97 -0.64
N ARG A 43 -4.91 21.59 -0.55
CA ARG A 43 -4.52 22.57 0.50
C ARG A 43 -4.63 21.97 1.90
N ASP A 44 -4.04 20.79 2.06
CA ASP A 44 -3.99 20.02 3.31
C ASP A 44 -5.37 19.65 3.90
N ARG A 45 -6.41 19.68 3.05
CA ARG A 45 -7.74 19.16 3.39
C ARG A 45 -7.81 17.65 3.16
N ASN A 46 -8.86 17.03 3.70
CA ASN A 46 -9.13 15.62 3.47
C ASN A 46 -9.21 15.30 1.98
N VAL A 47 -8.50 14.24 1.60
CA VAL A 47 -8.53 13.67 0.26
C VAL A 47 -9.63 12.60 0.23
N PRO A 48 -10.61 12.70 -0.67
CA PRO A 48 -11.61 11.65 -0.84
C PRO A 48 -10.95 10.32 -1.22
N THR A 49 -11.36 9.21 -0.60
CA THR A 49 -10.78 7.88 -0.83
C THR A 49 -10.81 7.47 -2.30
N ILE A 50 -11.88 7.82 -3.03
CA ILE A 50 -12.01 7.53 -4.47
C ILE A 50 -10.98 8.30 -5.30
N THR A 51 -10.67 9.55 -4.94
CA THR A 51 -9.65 10.35 -5.60
C THR A 51 -8.28 9.76 -5.35
N LEU A 52 -7.99 9.38 -4.10
CA LEU A 52 -6.75 8.72 -3.76
C LEU A 52 -6.58 7.40 -4.52
N TYR A 53 -7.64 6.59 -4.60
CA TYR A 53 -7.60 5.32 -5.33
C TYR A 53 -7.27 5.53 -6.81
N GLY A 54 -7.92 6.50 -7.48
CA GLY A 54 -7.60 6.87 -8.87
C GLY A 54 -6.14 7.26 -9.05
N ARG A 55 -5.58 8.06 -8.14
CA ARG A 55 -4.15 8.44 -8.16
C ARG A 55 -3.21 7.25 -7.99
N VAL A 56 -3.56 6.27 -7.17
CA VAL A 56 -2.73 5.07 -6.97
C VAL A 56 -2.68 4.21 -8.24
N LEU A 57 -3.81 4.06 -8.92
CA LEU A 57 -3.90 3.31 -10.19
C LEU A 57 -3.07 3.93 -11.32
N GLU A 58 -2.76 5.23 -11.26
CA GLU A 58 -1.83 5.88 -12.19
C GLU A 58 -0.37 5.40 -12.00
N HIS A 59 -0.03 4.84 -10.83
CA HIS A 59 1.33 4.44 -10.47
C HIS A 59 1.55 2.92 -10.42
N ILE A 60 0.53 2.15 -10.05
CA ILE A 60 0.64 0.69 -9.90
C ILE A 60 -0.72 0.01 -10.08
N ASP A 61 -0.69 -1.21 -10.61
CA ASP A 61 -1.85 -2.09 -10.59
C ASP A 61 -2.18 -2.53 -9.15
N MET A 62 -3.42 -2.30 -8.74
CA MET A 62 -3.90 -2.58 -7.39
C MET A 62 -5.40 -2.80 -7.40
N GLY A 63 -5.85 -3.88 -6.77
CA GLY A 63 -7.29 -4.13 -6.61
C GLY A 63 -7.90 -3.27 -5.50
N GLU A 64 -9.21 -3.05 -5.57
CA GLU A 64 -9.94 -2.27 -4.55
C GLU A 64 -9.79 -2.88 -3.14
N ALA A 65 -9.94 -4.20 -3.00
CA ALA A 65 -9.84 -4.88 -1.72
C ALA A 65 -8.43 -4.74 -1.10
N GLU A 66 -7.39 -4.79 -1.93
CA GLU A 66 -6.01 -4.60 -1.51
C GLU A 66 -5.76 -3.16 -1.06
N PHE A 67 -6.26 -2.18 -1.82
CA PHE A 67 -6.20 -0.77 -1.43
C PHE A 67 -6.91 -0.51 -0.09
N GLN A 68 -8.12 -1.03 0.10
CA GLN A 68 -8.87 -0.90 1.35
C GLN A 68 -8.14 -1.58 2.52
N HIS A 69 -7.51 -2.72 2.28
CA HIS A 69 -6.70 -3.41 3.30
C HIS A 69 -5.51 -2.55 3.74
N ILE A 70 -4.79 -1.94 2.78
CA ILE A 70 -3.68 -1.03 3.08
C ILE A 70 -4.16 0.18 3.90
N LEU A 71 -5.29 0.80 3.53
CA LEU A 71 -5.87 1.90 4.30
C LEU A 71 -6.29 1.49 5.71
N ALA A 72 -6.92 0.32 5.86
CA ALA A 72 -7.31 -0.21 7.16
C ALA A 72 -6.08 -0.46 8.06
N LYS A 73 -5.00 -1.00 7.49
CA LYS A 73 -3.72 -1.18 8.18
C LYS A 73 -3.14 0.16 8.66
N MET A 74 -3.10 1.17 7.78
CA MET A 74 -2.53 2.49 8.09
C MET A 74 -3.34 3.29 9.11
N THR A 75 -4.66 3.11 9.14
CA THR A 75 -5.57 3.81 10.06
C THR A 75 -5.78 3.07 11.38
N GLY A 76 -5.18 1.89 11.55
CA GLY A 76 -5.36 1.05 12.74
C GLY A 76 -6.74 0.41 12.85
N LEU A 77 -7.48 0.31 11.74
CA LEU A 77 -8.81 -0.30 11.68
C LEU A 77 -8.77 -1.82 11.48
N THR A 78 -7.62 -2.39 11.12
CA THR A 78 -7.39 -3.83 11.26
C THR A 78 -7.42 -4.20 12.74
N ARG A 79 -8.52 -4.80 13.19
CA ARG A 79 -8.56 -5.52 14.47
C ARG A 79 -7.50 -6.62 14.40
N ASN A 80 -6.55 -6.64 15.33
CA ASN A 80 -5.75 -7.84 15.59
C ASN A 80 -6.74 -8.92 16.05
N SER A 81 -7.08 -9.85 15.16
CA SER A 81 -7.88 -11.03 15.48
C SER A 81 -7.17 -11.93 16.51
N ASP A 82 -5.87 -11.70 16.71
CA ASP A 82 -4.99 -12.50 17.56
C ASP A 82 -4.74 -11.88 18.94
N ASP A 83 -5.52 -10.90 19.40
CA ASP A 83 -5.40 -10.43 20.79
C ASP A 83 -6.01 -11.46 21.77
N PRO A 84 -5.18 -12.26 22.47
CA PRO A 84 -5.69 -13.32 23.35
C PRO A 84 -6.16 -12.76 24.70
N THR A 85 -6.01 -11.44 24.95
CA THR A 85 -6.37 -10.82 26.23
C THR A 85 -7.87 -10.52 26.36
N ARG A 86 -8.65 -10.72 25.30
CA ARG A 86 -10.11 -10.66 25.34
C ARG A 86 -10.72 -12.01 25.70
N SER A 87 -10.65 -12.35 26.99
CA SER A 87 -11.65 -13.23 27.60
C SER A 87 -12.72 -12.31 28.20
N ASP A 88 -13.87 -12.19 27.53
CA ASP A 88 -15.11 -11.70 28.15
C ASP A 88 -15.66 -12.78 29.09
#